data_AF-A0A9D6Z1H4-F1
#
_entry.id   AF-A0A9D6Z1H4-F1
#
_cell.length_a   1.000
_cell.length_b   1.000
_cell.length_c   1.000
_cell.angle_alpha   90.00
_cell.angle_beta   90.00
_cell.angle_gamma   90.00
#
_symmetry.space_group_name_H-M   'P 1'
#
loop_
_entity.id
_entity.type
_entity.pdbx_description
1 polymer ?
#
loop_
_entity_poly.entity_id
_entity_poly.type
_entity_poly.pdbx_seq_one_letter_code
_entity_poly.pdbx_strand_id
1 'polypeptide(L)'
;MMAKLQIPQQHVAGLIKIRILDGERLNELTAALVDAPPVLQRKELMTWLATRMTSIAESELDEILGTLIGMSSTLFQFNLSSPEFAERVCEAMQQSDNEELTLIDKDREGFKNRLIQLLDLESLLYPAKAFNILYDHERVFIQASAVTDVRAVFGPDPEVPPRAAAIIHMLNITCQRGDEEENIYVAMDTQDLESLIATLRRALSKTKSLKKVLGGAGITCLNPE
;
A
#
# COMPACT_ATOMS: atom_id res chain seq x y z
N MET A 1 -16.22 22.90 2.38
CA MET A 1 -17.04 21.83 2.99
C MET A 1 -16.35 20.52 2.65
N MET A 2 -15.67 19.88 3.60
CA MET A 2 -15.03 18.58 3.36
C MET A 2 -16.11 17.50 3.24
N ALA A 3 -15.89 16.52 2.36
CA ALA A 3 -16.79 15.40 2.18
C ALA A 3 -16.95 14.62 3.50
N LYS A 4 -18.19 14.20 3.79
CA LYS A 4 -18.53 13.36 4.92
C LYS A 4 -17.85 11.99 4.78
N LEU A 5 -17.22 11.49 5.84
CA LEU A 5 -16.61 10.15 5.84
C LEU A 5 -17.70 9.09 5.60
N GLN A 6 -17.48 8.21 4.64
CA GLN A 6 -18.34 7.07 4.33
C GLN A 6 -17.59 5.79 4.67
N ILE A 7 -18.26 4.83 5.33
CA ILE A 7 -17.66 3.55 5.70
C ILE A 7 -17.76 2.61 4.51
N PRO A 8 -16.64 2.17 3.89
CA PRO A 8 -16.69 1.21 2.80
C PRO A 8 -17.19 -0.16 3.29
N GLN A 9 -17.98 -0.86 2.46
CA GLN A 9 -18.59 -2.15 2.82
C GLN A 9 -17.56 -3.18 3.34
N GLN A 10 -16.36 -3.18 2.76
CA GLN A 10 -15.27 -4.09 3.14
C GLN A 10 -14.71 -3.87 4.56
N HIS A 11 -14.97 -2.71 5.18
CA HIS A 11 -14.49 -2.36 6.52
C HIS A 11 -15.58 -2.46 7.61
N VAL A 12 -16.83 -2.70 7.21
CA VAL A 12 -17.96 -2.83 8.15
C VAL A 12 -17.73 -3.96 9.16
N ALA A 13 -17.39 -5.16 8.68
CA ALA A 13 -17.21 -6.32 9.54
C ALA A 13 -16.05 -6.14 10.54
N GLY A 14 -14.94 -5.53 10.09
CA GLY A 14 -13.81 -5.22 10.98
C GLY A 14 -14.14 -4.16 12.02
N LEU A 15 -14.91 -3.11 11.68
CA LEU A 15 -15.37 -2.11 12.66
C LEU A 15 -16.26 -2.74 13.74
N ILE A 16 -17.19 -3.63 13.34
CA ILE A 16 -18.05 -4.35 14.28
C ILE A 16 -17.19 -5.19 15.23
N LYS A 17 -16.22 -5.93 14.69
CA LYS A 17 -15.26 -6.73 15.47
C LYS A 17 -14.46 -5.88 16.44
N ILE A 18 -13.89 -4.76 16.00
CA ILE A 18 -13.16 -3.82 16.86
C ILE A 18 -14.08 -3.28 17.98
N ARG A 19 -15.35 -2.99 17.70
CA ARG A 19 -16.32 -2.50 18.70
C ARG A 19 -16.57 -3.52 19.80
N ILE A 20 -16.67 -4.80 19.46
CA ILE A 20 -16.99 -5.87 20.41
C ILE A 20 -15.76 -6.51 21.07
N LEU A 21 -14.54 -6.09 20.73
CA LEU A 21 -13.34 -6.52 21.46
C LEU A 21 -13.49 -6.18 22.95
N ASP A 22 -13.40 -7.21 23.80
CA ASP A 22 -13.30 -7.01 25.24
C ASP A 22 -11.90 -6.47 25.62
N GLY A 23 -11.74 -6.12 26.90
CA GLY A 23 -10.49 -5.55 27.38
C GLY A 23 -9.30 -6.51 27.29
N GLU A 24 -9.52 -7.81 27.43
CA GLU A 24 -8.44 -8.82 27.39
C GLU A 24 -7.91 -8.97 25.96
N ARG A 25 -8.81 -9.19 25.00
CA ARG A 25 -8.47 -9.33 23.57
C ARG A 25 -7.88 -8.05 23.01
N LEU A 26 -8.37 -6.89 23.43
CA LEU A 26 -7.79 -5.60 23.03
C LEU A 26 -6.36 -5.44 23.56
N ASN A 27 -6.12 -5.77 24.83
CA ASN A 27 -4.80 -5.65 25.43
C ASN A 27 -3.81 -6.60 24.77
N GLU A 28 -4.23 -7.83 24.47
CA GLU A 28 -3.40 -8.80 23.74
C GLU A 28 -3.07 -8.31 22.33
N LEU A 29 -4.07 -7.81 21.59
CA LEU A 29 -3.86 -7.23 20.25
C LEU A 29 -2.91 -6.04 20.29
N THR A 30 -3.11 -5.14 21.24
CA THR A 30 -2.27 -3.96 21.40
C THR A 30 -0.84 -4.37 21.73
N ALA A 31 -0.64 -5.28 22.69
CA ALA A 31 0.70 -5.76 23.06
C ALA A 31 1.41 -6.42 21.88
N ALA A 32 0.71 -7.27 21.13
CA ALA A 32 1.27 -7.94 19.97
C ALA A 32 1.64 -6.97 18.83
N LEU A 33 0.84 -5.91 18.65
CA LEU A 33 1.11 -4.84 17.67
C LEU A 33 2.19 -3.86 18.13
N VAL A 34 2.35 -3.60 19.43
CA VAL A 34 3.46 -2.79 19.97
C VAL A 34 4.80 -3.49 19.69
N ASP A 35 4.86 -4.81 19.88
CA ASP A 35 6.05 -5.60 19.62
C ASP A 35 6.23 -5.97 18.14
N ALA A 36 5.28 -5.62 17.28
CA ALA A 36 5.33 -5.96 15.87
C ALA A 36 6.37 -5.13 15.11
N PRO A 37 7.20 -5.76 14.26
CA PRO A 37 8.04 -5.00 13.36
C PRO A 37 7.16 -4.19 12.42
N PRO A 38 7.57 -2.96 12.04
CA PRO A 38 6.87 -2.24 10.99
C PRO A 38 7.07 -3.01 9.69
N VAL A 39 5.97 -3.48 9.10
CA VAL A 39 5.95 -4.26 7.86
C VAL A 39 4.93 -3.64 6.91
N LEU A 40 5.26 -3.57 5.62
CA LEU A 40 4.33 -3.05 4.61
C LEU A 40 3.25 -4.07 4.24
N GLN A 41 3.60 -5.35 4.23
CA GLN A 41 2.68 -6.39 3.77
C GLN A 41 1.78 -6.84 4.92
N ARG A 42 0.46 -6.69 4.76
CA ARG A 42 -0.55 -7.19 5.72
C ARG A 42 -0.36 -8.67 6.05
N LYS A 43 0.04 -9.49 5.06
CA LYS A 43 0.29 -10.92 5.24
C LYS A 43 1.44 -11.21 6.21
N GLU A 44 2.49 -10.39 6.19
CA GLU A 44 3.62 -10.52 7.12
C GLU A 44 3.18 -10.15 8.54
N LEU A 45 2.40 -9.07 8.69
CA LEU A 45 1.84 -8.67 9.98
C LEU A 45 0.90 -9.75 10.54
N MET A 46 0.04 -10.33 9.69
CA MET A 46 -0.82 -11.46 10.06
C MET A 46 -0.01 -12.65 10.55
N THR A 47 1.05 -13.02 9.83
CA THR A 47 1.93 -14.12 10.23
C THR A 47 2.59 -13.84 11.58
N TRP A 48 3.04 -12.60 11.81
CA TRP A 48 3.63 -12.20 13.08
C TRP A 48 2.65 -12.31 14.25
N LEU A 49 1.44 -11.81 14.08
CA LEU A 49 0.40 -11.79 15.12
C LEU A 49 -0.13 -13.20 15.41
N ALA A 50 -0.33 -14.03 14.40
CA ALA A 50 -0.78 -15.41 14.56
C ALA A 50 0.19 -16.27 15.40
N THR A 51 1.47 -15.92 15.46
CA THR A 51 2.45 -16.62 16.32
C THR A 51 2.42 -16.19 17.79
N ARG A 52 1.78 -15.06 18.09
CA ARG A 52 1.79 -14.43 19.43
C ARG A 52 0.42 -14.40 20.09
N MET A 53 -0.63 -14.59 19.32
CA MET A 53 -2.01 -14.47 19.78
C MET A 53 -2.81 -15.71 19.42
N THR A 54 -3.67 -16.14 20.34
CA THR A 54 -4.63 -17.23 20.07
C THR A 54 -6.07 -16.88 20.46
N SER A 55 -6.31 -15.74 21.12
CA SER A 55 -7.64 -15.29 21.55
C SER A 55 -8.52 -14.73 20.42
N ILE A 56 -7.94 -14.46 19.25
CA ILE A 56 -8.64 -13.96 18.06
C ILE A 56 -8.44 -14.95 16.93
N ALA A 57 -9.55 -15.41 16.34
CA ALA A 57 -9.50 -16.31 15.19
C ALA A 57 -8.81 -15.59 14.01
N GLU A 58 -8.05 -16.34 13.20
CA GLU A 58 -7.26 -15.75 12.11
C GLU A 58 -8.11 -14.93 11.12
N SER A 59 -9.32 -15.39 10.79
CA SER A 59 -10.26 -14.64 9.93
C SER A 59 -10.80 -13.37 10.59
N GLU A 60 -11.01 -13.39 11.90
CA GLU A 60 -11.42 -12.20 12.67
C GLU A 60 -10.28 -11.18 12.72
N LEU A 61 -9.07 -11.65 12.99
CA LEU A 61 -7.87 -10.83 13.03
C LEU A 61 -7.59 -10.19 11.66
N ASP A 62 -7.74 -10.95 10.58
CA ASP A 62 -7.54 -10.42 9.23
C ASP A 62 -8.49 -9.25 8.99
N GLU A 63 -9.79 -9.41 9.20
CA GLU A 63 -10.77 -8.33 9.00
C GLU A 63 -10.50 -7.08 9.87
N ILE A 64 -10.08 -7.29 11.13
CA ILE A 64 -9.66 -6.20 12.02
C ILE A 64 -8.47 -5.45 11.40
N LEU A 65 -7.41 -6.16 11.01
CA LEU A 65 -6.22 -5.53 10.44
C LEU A 65 -6.49 -4.84 9.12
N GLY A 66 -7.29 -5.45 8.23
CA GLY A 66 -7.67 -4.82 6.97
C GLY A 66 -8.37 -3.48 7.18
N THR A 67 -9.19 -3.41 8.24
CA THR A 67 -9.89 -2.19 8.63
C THR A 67 -8.94 -1.17 9.28
N LEU A 68 -8.08 -1.59 10.21
CA LEU A 68 -7.08 -0.72 10.82
C LEU A 68 -6.11 -0.13 9.78
N ILE A 69 -5.60 -0.94 8.84
CA ILE A 69 -4.71 -0.48 7.77
C ILE A 69 -5.42 0.53 6.87
N GLY A 70 -6.65 0.24 6.42
CA GLY A 70 -7.43 1.18 5.60
C GLY A 70 -7.70 2.51 6.31
N MET A 71 -7.99 2.45 7.61
CA MET A 71 -8.17 3.64 8.46
C MET A 71 -6.87 4.43 8.62
N SER A 72 -5.73 3.76 8.90
CA SER A 72 -4.42 4.42 8.99
C SER A 72 -4.04 5.10 7.68
N SER A 73 -4.25 4.45 6.53
CA SER A 73 -4.03 5.07 5.21
C SER A 73 -4.88 6.32 5.01
N THR A 74 -6.17 6.27 5.38
CA THR A 74 -7.10 7.40 5.26
C THR A 74 -6.69 8.56 6.18
N LEU A 75 -6.31 8.26 7.43
CA LEU A 75 -5.83 9.24 8.40
C LEU A 75 -4.64 10.04 7.83
N PHE A 76 -3.67 9.35 7.21
CA PHE A 76 -2.52 10.02 6.59
C PHE A 76 -2.85 10.76 5.30
N GLN A 77 -3.70 10.20 4.44
CA GLN A 77 -4.13 10.84 3.20
C GLN A 77 -4.76 12.22 3.47
N PHE A 78 -5.53 12.35 4.54
CA PHE A 78 -6.19 13.59 4.92
C PHE A 78 -5.44 14.40 6.00
N ASN A 79 -4.24 13.96 6.40
CA ASN A 79 -3.42 14.60 7.43
C ASN A 79 -4.18 14.88 8.75
N LEU A 80 -4.96 13.90 9.21
CA LEU A 80 -5.79 14.00 10.41
C LEU A 80 -5.02 13.45 11.63
N SER A 81 -5.36 13.94 12.81
CA SER A 81 -4.92 13.32 14.07
C SER A 81 -5.78 12.09 14.40
N SER A 82 -5.23 11.11 15.12
CA SER A 82 -6.00 9.93 15.57
C SER A 82 -7.27 10.29 16.36
N PRO A 83 -7.27 11.27 17.28
CA PRO A 83 -8.50 11.71 17.95
C PRO A 83 -9.54 12.31 17.01
N GLU A 84 -9.11 13.11 16.04
CA GLU A 84 -10.02 13.70 15.05
C GLU A 84 -10.60 12.64 14.11
N PHE A 85 -9.77 11.71 13.64
CA PHE A 85 -10.22 10.64 12.77
C PHE A 85 -11.17 9.67 13.49
N ALA A 86 -10.86 9.28 14.73
CA ALA A 86 -11.73 8.41 15.53
C ALA A 86 -13.09 9.04 15.79
N GLU A 87 -13.15 10.37 16.01
CA GLU A 87 -14.40 11.12 16.13
C GLU A 87 -15.23 11.02 14.83
N ARG A 88 -14.61 11.24 13.67
CA ARG A 88 -15.28 11.14 12.36
C ARG A 88 -15.78 9.73 12.07
N VAL A 89 -15.05 8.69 12.49
CA VAL A 89 -15.51 7.29 12.38
C VAL A 89 -16.74 7.06 13.26
N CYS A 90 -16.75 7.57 14.50
CA CYS A 90 -17.91 7.46 15.38
C CYS A 90 -19.15 8.16 14.79
N GLU A 91 -18.98 9.37 14.26
CA GLU A 91 -20.05 10.09 13.55
C GLU A 91 -20.56 9.31 12.34
N ALA A 92 -19.67 8.74 11.53
CA ALA A 92 -20.03 7.95 10.36
C ALA A 92 -20.79 6.67 10.75
N MET A 93 -20.40 6.00 11.84
CA MET A 93 -21.10 4.81 12.37
C MET A 93 -22.50 5.16 12.87
N GLN A 94 -22.65 6.27 13.60
CA GLN A 94 -23.95 6.75 14.09
C GLN A 94 -24.91 7.15 12.96
N GLN A 95 -24.37 7.60 11.83
CA GLN A 95 -25.14 8.07 10.69
C GLN A 95 -25.27 7.01 9.59
N SER A 96 -24.80 5.78 9.84
CA SER A 96 -24.95 4.66 8.92
C SER A 96 -26.32 4.01 9.11
N ASP A 97 -26.91 3.52 8.02
CA ASP A 97 -28.15 2.73 8.05
C ASP A 97 -27.91 1.28 8.55
N ASN A 98 -26.68 0.95 8.97
CA ASN A 98 -26.33 -0.37 9.48
C ASN A 98 -26.48 -0.40 11.01
N GLU A 99 -27.52 -1.07 11.48
CA GLU A 99 -27.82 -1.26 12.91
C GLU A 99 -26.66 -1.91 13.67
N GLU A 100 -25.88 -2.78 13.03
CA GLU A 100 -24.73 -3.44 13.65
C GLU A 100 -23.58 -2.47 13.90
N LEU A 101 -23.51 -1.31 13.21
CA LEU A 101 -22.51 -0.27 13.46
C LEU A 101 -22.99 0.78 14.46
N THR A 102 -24.27 0.82 14.81
CA THR A 102 -24.81 1.85 15.70
C THR A 102 -24.12 1.81 17.06
N LEU A 103 -23.60 2.96 17.50
CA LEU A 103 -22.99 3.15 18.82
C LEU A 103 -24.05 3.70 19.77
N ILE A 104 -24.27 3.01 20.89
CA ILE A 104 -25.04 3.57 22.01
C ILE A 104 -24.13 4.60 22.70
N ASP A 105 -24.68 5.74 23.13
CA ASP A 105 -23.90 6.87 23.69
C ASP A 105 -22.91 6.45 24.78
N LYS A 106 -23.29 5.47 25.62
CA LYS A 106 -22.46 4.92 26.70
C LYS A 106 -21.19 4.19 26.20
N ASP A 107 -21.23 3.61 25.00
CA ASP A 107 -20.16 2.78 24.43
C ASP A 107 -19.27 3.58 23.47
N ARG A 108 -19.73 4.75 23.03
CA ARG A 108 -19.05 5.63 22.06
C ARG A 108 -17.65 6.01 22.50
N GLU A 109 -17.50 6.52 23.73
CA GLU A 109 -16.19 6.96 24.23
C GLU A 109 -15.21 5.80 24.41
N GLY A 110 -15.70 4.63 24.84
CA GLY A 110 -14.88 3.42 24.94
C GLY A 110 -14.35 2.97 23.58
N PHE A 111 -15.22 2.97 22.57
CA PHE A 111 -14.83 2.64 21.20
C PHE A 111 -13.86 3.67 20.59
N LYS A 112 -14.12 4.96 20.79
CA LYS A 112 -13.25 6.05 20.32
C LYS A 112 -11.84 5.91 20.91
N ASN A 113 -11.72 5.71 22.22
CA ASN A 113 -10.41 5.55 22.87
C ASN A 113 -9.66 4.31 22.37
N ARG A 114 -10.38 3.22 22.09
CA ARG A 114 -9.81 2.01 21.49
C ARG A 114 -9.25 2.27 20.09
N LEU A 115 -9.98 3.00 19.25
CA LEU A 115 -9.50 3.37 17.92
C LEU A 115 -8.26 4.25 18.00
N ILE A 116 -8.24 5.25 18.89
CA ILE A 116 -7.07 6.11 19.10
C ILE A 116 -5.87 5.26 19.51
N GLN A 117 -6.04 4.39 20.51
CA GLN A 117 -5.00 3.50 21.00
C GLN A 117 -4.41 2.61 19.89
N LEU A 118 -5.25 2.03 19.04
CA LEU A 118 -4.80 1.16 17.95
C LEU A 118 -4.16 1.96 16.81
N LEU A 119 -4.75 3.08 16.41
CA LEU A 119 -4.26 3.89 15.28
C LEU A 119 -2.96 4.63 15.58
N ASP A 120 -2.62 4.85 16.86
CA ASP A 120 -1.36 5.45 17.29
C ASP A 120 -0.20 4.44 17.40
N LEU A 121 -0.42 3.16 17.09
CA LEU A 121 0.63 2.15 17.13
C LEU A 121 1.61 2.30 15.96
N GLU A 122 2.91 2.28 16.26
CA GLU A 122 3.99 2.45 15.27
C GLU A 122 3.94 1.40 14.14
N SER A 123 3.52 0.17 14.47
CA SER A 123 3.35 -0.92 13.51
C SER A 123 2.26 -0.68 12.46
N LEU A 124 1.38 0.29 12.68
CA LEU A 124 0.39 0.74 11.71
C LEU A 124 0.75 2.11 11.12
N LEU A 125 1.30 3.02 11.94
CA LEU A 125 1.69 4.37 11.53
C LEU A 125 2.82 4.37 10.50
N TYR A 126 3.92 3.64 10.76
CA TYR A 126 5.08 3.67 9.86
C TYR A 126 4.79 3.05 8.50
N PRO A 127 4.13 1.88 8.40
CA PRO A 127 3.74 1.34 7.09
C PRO A 127 2.80 2.28 6.33
N ALA A 128 1.80 2.88 6.97
CA ALA A 128 0.88 3.78 6.29
C ALA A 128 1.59 5.05 5.76
N LYS A 129 2.53 5.62 6.52
CA LYS A 129 3.40 6.71 6.05
C LYS A 129 4.31 6.26 4.90
N ALA A 130 4.90 5.08 5.00
CA ALA A 130 5.77 4.54 3.99
C ALA A 130 5.00 4.25 2.69
N PHE A 131 3.77 3.75 2.77
CA PHE A 131 2.86 3.66 1.62
C PHE A 131 2.68 5.01 0.97
N ASN A 132 2.35 6.07 1.71
CA ASN A 132 2.26 7.39 1.11
C ASN A 132 3.59 7.81 0.47
N ILE A 133 4.74 7.63 1.11
CA ILE A 133 6.04 8.02 0.49
C ILE A 133 6.34 7.22 -0.80
N LEU A 134 6.02 5.92 -0.82
CA LEU A 134 6.31 5.03 -1.94
C LEU A 134 5.35 5.22 -3.12
N TYR A 135 4.12 5.64 -2.84
CA TYR A 135 3.04 5.75 -3.83
C TYR A 135 2.59 7.20 -4.07
N ASP A 136 3.13 8.20 -3.35
CA ASP A 136 3.00 9.65 -3.63
C ASP A 136 3.95 10.06 -4.77
N HIS A 137 3.81 9.34 -5.87
CA HIS A 137 4.48 9.59 -7.12
C HIS A 137 3.40 9.74 -8.19
N GLU A 138 3.62 10.66 -9.14
CA GLU A 138 2.64 10.88 -10.22
C GLU A 138 2.34 9.58 -10.98
N ARG A 139 3.32 8.67 -11.08
CA ARG A 139 3.18 7.38 -11.75
C ARG A 139 3.83 6.27 -10.94
N VAL A 140 3.06 5.25 -10.61
CA VAL A 140 3.52 4.03 -9.92
C VAL A 140 3.67 2.92 -10.94
N PHE A 141 4.84 2.29 -11.02
CA PHE A 141 5.08 1.17 -11.93
C PHE A 141 4.16 -0.02 -11.63
N ILE A 142 3.47 -0.54 -12.64
CA ILE A 142 2.69 -1.79 -12.56
C ILE A 142 3.48 -2.92 -13.22
N GLN A 143 3.82 -2.75 -14.50
CA GLN A 143 4.49 -3.77 -15.31
C GLN A 143 5.23 -3.15 -16.49
N ALA A 144 6.12 -3.94 -17.09
CA ALA A 144 6.75 -3.60 -18.36
C ALA A 144 6.82 -4.82 -19.27
N SER A 145 6.71 -4.57 -20.57
CA SER A 145 6.93 -5.56 -21.63
C SER A 145 7.76 -4.94 -22.75
N ALA A 146 8.50 -5.77 -23.48
CA ALA A 146 9.27 -5.32 -24.64
C ALA A 146 8.98 -6.21 -25.85
N VAL A 147 8.73 -5.58 -27.00
CA VAL A 147 8.57 -6.26 -28.29
C VAL A 147 9.75 -5.89 -29.17
N THR A 148 10.32 -6.86 -29.88
CA THR A 148 11.42 -6.63 -30.82
C THR A 148 10.94 -6.84 -32.24
N ASP A 149 11.10 -5.82 -33.07
CA ASP A 149 10.68 -5.81 -34.46
C ASP A 149 11.88 -5.60 -35.40
N VAL A 150 11.80 -6.20 -36.58
CA VAL A 150 12.73 -5.95 -37.69
C VAL A 150 11.99 -5.15 -38.75
N ARG A 151 12.45 -3.92 -39.02
CA ARG A 151 11.87 -3.04 -40.04
C ARG A 151 12.76 -2.96 -41.26
N ALA A 152 12.23 -3.38 -42.41
CA ALA A 152 12.92 -3.25 -43.69
C ALA A 152 13.18 -1.77 -44.04
N VAL A 153 14.37 -1.49 -44.57
CA VAL A 153 14.76 -0.17 -45.07
C VAL A 153 14.83 -0.26 -46.59
N PHE A 154 13.87 0.41 -47.25
CA PHE A 154 13.80 0.48 -48.70
C PHE A 154 14.72 1.56 -49.24
N GLY A 155 15.23 1.34 -50.46
CA GLY A 155 15.96 2.35 -51.22
C GLY A 155 15.00 3.36 -51.87
N PRO A 156 15.51 4.22 -52.76
CA PRO A 156 14.69 5.20 -53.49
C PRO A 156 13.60 4.58 -54.38
N ASP A 157 13.82 3.37 -54.88
CA ASP A 157 12.85 2.60 -55.66
C ASP A 157 12.15 1.58 -54.75
N PRO A 158 10.86 1.75 -54.43
CA PRO A 158 10.12 0.86 -53.54
C PRO A 158 9.79 -0.51 -54.16
N GLU A 159 9.91 -0.66 -55.48
CA GLU A 159 9.69 -1.95 -56.18
C GLU A 159 10.92 -2.88 -56.07
N VAL A 160 12.05 -2.36 -55.62
CA VAL A 160 13.27 -3.13 -55.38
C VAL A 160 13.25 -3.68 -53.94
N PRO A 161 13.51 -4.98 -53.75
CA PRO A 161 13.58 -5.57 -52.41
C PRO A 161 14.55 -4.82 -51.47
N PRO A 162 14.20 -4.68 -50.18
CA PRO A 162 15.02 -3.95 -49.21
C PRO A 162 16.39 -4.62 -49.05
N ARG A 163 17.45 -3.81 -49.01
CA ARG A 163 18.84 -4.29 -48.83
C ARG A 163 19.34 -4.16 -47.39
N ALA A 164 18.57 -3.50 -46.52
CA ALA A 164 18.89 -3.29 -45.13
C ALA A 164 17.64 -3.44 -44.27
N ALA A 165 17.83 -3.68 -42.97
CA ALA A 165 16.77 -3.66 -41.98
C ALA A 165 17.30 -3.04 -40.68
N ALA A 166 16.42 -2.37 -39.95
CA ALA A 166 16.67 -1.88 -38.61
C ALA A 166 16.00 -2.80 -37.60
N ILE A 167 16.70 -3.12 -36.51
CA ILE A 167 16.11 -3.78 -35.34
C ILE A 167 15.69 -2.69 -34.37
N ILE A 168 14.44 -2.73 -33.93
CA ILE A 168 13.89 -1.77 -32.97
C ILE A 168 13.24 -2.55 -31.83
N HIS A 169 13.45 -2.08 -30.61
CA HIS A 169 12.81 -2.59 -29.41
C HIS A 169 11.75 -1.57 -28.96
N MET A 170 10.51 -2.00 -28.78
CA MET A 170 9.44 -1.19 -28.21
C MET A 170 9.22 -1.60 -26.76
N LEU A 171 9.63 -0.75 -25.82
CA LEU A 171 9.32 -0.91 -24.39
C LEU A 171 7.95 -0.28 -24.11
N ASN A 172 7.05 -1.07 -23.55
CA ASN A 172 5.78 -0.62 -22.99
C ASN A 172 5.86 -0.70 -21.46
N ILE A 173 5.68 0.43 -20.79
CA ILE A 173 5.59 0.52 -19.33
C ILE A 173 4.15 0.91 -18.97
N THR A 174 3.48 0.06 -18.21
CA THR A 174 2.18 0.39 -17.62
C THR A 174 2.40 0.95 -16.22
N CYS A 175 1.82 2.13 -15.98
CA CYS A 175 1.87 2.80 -14.69
C CYS A 175 0.45 3.15 -14.21
N GLN A 176 0.27 3.21 -12.90
CA GLN A 176 -0.91 3.81 -12.28
C GLN A 176 -0.69 5.31 -12.05
N ARG A 177 -1.64 6.16 -12.45
CA ARG A 177 -1.69 7.59 -12.15
C ARG A 177 -3.05 7.92 -11.53
N GLY A 178 -3.08 7.99 -10.20
CA GLY A 178 -4.36 8.04 -9.47
C GLY A 178 -5.16 6.76 -9.69
N ASP A 179 -6.38 6.88 -10.19
CA ASP A 179 -7.27 5.73 -10.47
C ASP A 179 -7.17 5.23 -11.92
N GLU A 180 -6.30 5.82 -12.74
CA GLU A 180 -6.16 5.47 -14.16
C GLU A 180 -4.86 4.69 -14.43
N GLU A 181 -4.94 3.73 -15.35
CA GLU A 181 -3.76 3.08 -15.93
C GLU A 181 -3.31 3.84 -17.19
N GLU A 182 -2.02 4.18 -17.23
CA GLU A 182 -1.37 4.86 -18.36
C GLU A 182 -0.28 3.95 -18.93
N ASN A 183 -0.21 3.86 -20.27
CA ASN A 183 0.86 3.14 -20.96
C ASN A 183 1.85 4.13 -21.60
N ILE A 184 3.14 3.92 -21.34
CA ILE A 184 4.24 4.69 -21.91
C ILE A 184 5.00 3.79 -22.87
N TYR A 185 5.05 4.20 -24.15
CA TYR A 185 5.75 3.47 -25.21
C TYR A 185 7.05 4.18 -25.59
N VAL A 186 8.15 3.43 -25.58
CA VAL A 186 9.50 3.94 -25.90
C VAL A 186 10.15 3.04 -26.94
N ALA A 187 10.45 3.61 -28.12
CA ALA A 187 11.25 2.95 -29.13
C ALA A 187 12.74 3.11 -28.78
N MET A 188 13.49 2.02 -28.87
CA MET A 188 14.90 1.94 -28.50
C MET A 188 15.66 1.12 -29.54
N ASP A 189 16.91 1.47 -29.80
CA ASP A 189 17.85 0.57 -30.44
C ASP A 189 18.57 -0.33 -29.41
N THR A 190 19.53 -1.14 -29.86
CA THR A 190 20.29 -2.03 -28.98
C THR A 190 21.16 -1.26 -27.97
N GLN A 191 21.73 -0.11 -28.36
CA GLN A 191 22.59 0.70 -27.49
C GLN A 191 21.77 1.41 -26.40
N ASP A 192 20.58 1.89 -26.74
CA ASP A 192 19.62 2.46 -25.79
C ASP A 192 19.19 1.41 -24.75
N LEU A 193 18.87 0.19 -25.20
CA LEU A 193 18.48 -0.92 -24.33
C LEU A 193 19.60 -1.29 -23.35
N GLU A 194 20.85 -1.39 -23.83
CA GLU A 194 22.02 -1.64 -22.98
C GLU A 194 22.22 -0.54 -21.93
N SER A 195 22.03 0.72 -22.32
CA SER A 195 22.14 1.89 -21.43
C SER A 195 21.06 1.90 -20.36
N LEU A 196 19.81 1.54 -20.70
CA LEU A 196 18.73 1.39 -19.74
C LEU A 196 19.00 0.25 -18.75
N ILE A 197 19.45 -0.92 -19.23
CA ILE A 197 19.83 -2.05 -18.39
C ILE A 197 20.94 -1.65 -17.39
N ALA A 198 21.98 -0.96 -17.86
CA ALA A 198 23.07 -0.49 -17.01
C ALA A 198 22.57 0.47 -15.91
N THR A 199 21.65 1.37 -16.26
CA THR A 199 21.03 2.32 -15.32
C THR A 199 20.22 1.59 -14.24
N LEU A 200 19.37 0.64 -14.63
CA LEU A 200 18.57 -0.17 -13.70
C LEU A 200 19.46 -1.04 -12.78
N ARG A 201 20.50 -1.67 -13.31
CA ARG A 201 21.47 -2.45 -12.51
C ARG A 201 22.19 -1.59 -11.48
N ARG A 202 22.53 -0.35 -11.83
CA ARG A 202 23.12 0.62 -10.90
C ARG A 202 22.14 0.98 -9.78
N ALA A 203 20.87 1.21 -10.10
CA ALA A 203 19.84 1.47 -9.10
C ALA A 203 19.68 0.28 -8.13
N LEU A 204 19.60 -0.95 -8.65
CA LEU A 204 19.55 -2.17 -7.83
C LEU A 204 20.77 -2.32 -6.92
N SER A 205 21.96 -1.99 -7.42
CA SER A 205 23.20 -2.02 -6.62
C SER A 205 23.16 -0.98 -5.49
N LYS A 206 22.64 0.23 -5.75
CA LYS A 206 22.43 1.25 -4.71
C LYS A 206 21.43 0.78 -3.67
N THR A 207 20.33 0.15 -4.06
CA THR A 207 19.35 -0.43 -3.11
C THR A 207 20.01 -1.43 -2.17
N LYS A 208 20.82 -2.35 -2.70
CA LYS A 208 21.57 -3.32 -1.86
C LYS A 208 22.51 -2.62 -0.86
N SER A 209 23.21 -1.58 -1.29
CA SER A 209 24.09 -0.80 -0.42
C SER A 209 23.31 -0.03 0.65
N LEU A 210 22.20 0.61 0.28
CA LEU A 210 21.35 1.34 1.21
C LEU A 210 20.74 0.41 2.26
N LYS A 211 20.23 -0.77 1.86
CA LYS A 211 19.73 -1.78 2.82
C LYS A 211 20.79 -2.15 3.86
N LYS A 212 22.06 -2.30 3.47
CA LYS A 212 23.17 -2.55 4.40
C LYS A 212 23.45 -1.38 5.34
N VAL A 213 23.46 -0.15 4.82
CA VAL A 213 23.69 1.06 5.63
C VAL A 213 22.57 1.26 6.64
N LEU A 214 21.31 1.13 6.20
CA LEU A 214 20.14 1.25 7.06
C LEU A 214 20.14 0.16 8.14
N GLY A 215 20.39 -1.09 7.76
CA GLY A 215 20.52 -2.20 8.73
C GLY A 215 21.65 -1.98 9.74
N GLY A 216 22.82 -1.49 9.30
CA GLY A 216 23.92 -1.14 10.20
C GLY A 216 23.61 0.03 11.15
N ALA A 217 22.67 0.90 10.77
CA ALA A 217 22.18 2.01 11.60
C ALA A 217 20.96 1.64 12.46
N GLY A 218 20.49 0.39 12.41
CA GLY A 218 19.26 -0.05 13.11
C GLY A 218 17.97 0.51 12.51
N ILE A 219 17.99 1.00 11.26
CA ILE A 219 16.82 1.55 10.57
C ILE A 219 16.17 0.45 9.73
N THR A 220 14.91 0.13 10.01
CA THR A 220 14.13 -0.82 9.20
C THR A 220 13.79 -0.21 7.85
N CYS A 221 14.12 -0.93 6.77
CA CYS A 221 13.78 -0.54 5.41
C CYS A 221 12.41 -1.10 5.03
N LEU A 222 11.42 -0.21 4.91
CA LEU A 222 10.07 -0.54 4.46
C LEU A 222 10.03 -0.46 2.93
N ASN A 223 10.05 -1.60 2.24
CA ASN A 223 9.95 -1.67 0.78
C ASN A 223 9.01 -2.80 0.37
N PRO A 224 8.12 -2.61 -0.62
CA PRO A 224 7.37 -3.72 -1.21
C PRO A 224 8.36 -4.69 -1.85
N GLU A 225 8.32 -5.96 -1.42
CA GLU A 225 9.12 -7.06 -1.97
C GLU A 225 8.21 -8.06 -2.69
#